data_AF-Q30P33-F1
#
_entry.id   AF-Q30P33-F1
#
_cell.length_a   1.000
_cell.length_b   1.000
_cell.length_c   1.000
_cell.angle_alpha   90.00
_cell.angle_beta   90.00
_cell.angle_gamma   90.00
#
_symmetry.space_group_name_H-M   'P 1'
#
loop_
_entity.id
_entity.type
_entity.pdbx_description
1 polymer ?
#
loop_
_entity_poly.entity_id
_entity_poly.type
_entity_poly.pdbx_seq_one_letter_code
_entity_poly.pdbx_strand_id
1 'polypeptide(L)'
;MSLSIILIIAVLLSVAFHFVGVYTGSKKTIWLMLLIFWAGSFGLATSEVKPAGYKEIEKMKGAFSDTDKLIEESMPEVSIYEMVVIKKSYNVNKSKNEQK
;
A
#
# COMPACT_ATOMS: atom_id res chain seq x y z
N MET A 1 -11.42 -6.16 -5.72
CA MET A 1 -11.45 -4.71 -6.01
C MET A 1 -10.17 -4.35 -6.74
N SER A 2 -10.24 -3.76 -7.94
CA SER A 2 -9.03 -3.22 -8.59
C SER A 2 -8.78 -1.79 -8.14
N LEU A 3 -7.53 -1.33 -8.21
CA LEU A 3 -7.14 0.05 -7.92
C LEU A 3 -8.00 1.05 -8.72
N SER A 4 -8.28 0.74 -9.99
CA SER A 4 -9.14 1.54 -10.86
C SER A 4 -10.54 1.72 -10.30
N ILE A 5 -11.15 0.65 -9.76
CA ILE A 5 -12.49 0.72 -9.15
C ILE A 5 -12.48 1.61 -7.91
N ILE A 6 -11.43 1.50 -7.08
CA ILE A 6 -11.29 2.32 -5.86
C ILE A 6 -11.14 3.80 -6.22
N LEU A 7 -10.32 4.13 -7.23
CA LEU A 7 -10.14 5.51 -7.70
C LEU A 7 -11.44 6.10 -8.25
N ILE A 8 -12.21 5.32 -9.02
CA ILE A 8 -13.51 5.76 -9.54
C ILE A 8 -14.46 6.10 -8.39
N ILE A 9 -14.56 5.23 -7.37
CA ILE A 9 -15.41 5.47 -6.20
C ILE A 9 -14.94 6.72 -5.43
N ALA A 10 -13.63 6.90 -5.24
CA ALA A 10 -13.07 8.06 -4.55
C ALA A 10 -13.41 9.38 -5.26
N VAL A 11 -13.37 9.40 -6.60
CA VAL A 11 -13.78 10.56 -7.40
C VAL A 11 -15.28 10.83 -7.26
N LEU A 12 -16.12 9.79 -7.36
CA LEU A 12 -17.58 9.93 -7.20
C LEU A 12 -17.95 10.48 -5.82
N LEU A 13 -17.32 9.98 -4.76
CA LEU A 13 -17.51 10.49 -3.40
C LEU A 13 -17.06 11.94 -3.27
N SER A 14 -15.92 12.31 -3.86
CA SER A 14 -15.44 13.70 -3.85
C SER A 14 -16.46 14.65 -4.50
N VAL A 15 -17.09 14.23 -5.60
CA VAL A 15 -18.17 14.99 -6.27
C VAL A 15 -19.42 15.05 -5.40
N ALA A 16 -19.83 13.95 -4.76
CA ALA A 16 -20.97 13.96 -3.85
C ALA A 16 -20.77 14.93 -2.66
N PHE A 17 -19.59 14.89 -2.03
CA PHE A 17 -19.24 15.81 -0.94
C PHE A 17 -19.17 17.27 -1.40
N HIS A 18 -18.82 17.55 -2.66
CA HIS A 18 -18.90 18.90 -3.21
C HIS A 18 -20.33 19.47 -3.10
N PHE A 19 -21.34 18.70 -3.54
CA PHE A 19 -22.74 19.14 -3.48
C PHE A 19 -23.24 19.28 -2.04
N VAL A 20 -22.85 18.36 -1.15
CA VAL A 20 -23.15 18.49 0.29
C VAL A 20 -22.59 19.79 0.85
N GLY A 21 -21.35 20.14 0.50
CA GLY A 21 -20.71 21.38 0.97
C GLY A 21 -21.33 22.65 0.41
N VAL A 22 -21.88 22.59 -0.80
CA VAL A 22 -22.66 23.70 -1.38
C VAL A 22 -24.00 23.84 -0.64
N TYR A 23 -24.70 22.72 -0.40
CA TYR A 23 -25.99 22.71 0.27
C TYR A 23 -25.91 23.22 1.72
N THR A 24 -24.88 22.83 2.46
CA THR A 24 -24.68 23.25 3.86
C THR A 24 -23.96 24.59 4.01
N GLY A 25 -23.67 25.29 2.91
CA GLY A 25 -22.90 26.53 2.92
C GLY A 25 -21.43 26.38 3.36
N SER A 26 -20.95 25.15 3.55
CA SER A 26 -19.61 24.85 4.10
C SER A 26 -18.57 24.45 3.04
N LYS A 27 -18.75 24.94 1.80
CA LYS A 27 -17.93 24.56 0.62
C LYS A 27 -16.42 24.60 0.88
N LYS A 28 -15.92 25.65 1.55
CA LYS A 28 -14.48 25.84 1.83
C LYS A 28 -13.94 24.77 2.76
N THR A 29 -14.69 24.44 3.82
CA THR A 29 -14.31 23.43 4.82
C THR A 29 -14.27 22.04 4.21
N ILE A 30 -15.26 21.68 3.40
CA ILE A 30 -15.27 20.37 2.73
C ILE A 30 -14.12 20.27 1.72
N TRP A 31 -13.84 21.33 0.96
CA TRP A 31 -12.71 21.33 0.04
C TRP A 31 -11.37 21.17 0.76
N LEU A 32 -11.19 21.86 1.89
CA LEU A 32 -9.98 21.73 2.71
C LEU A 32 -9.84 20.29 3.23
N MET A 33 -10.93 19.70 3.73
CA MET A 33 -10.96 18.31 4.18
C MET A 33 -10.60 17.34 3.06
N LEU A 34 -11.18 17.50 1.86
CA LEU A 34 -10.88 16.66 0.70
C LEU A 34 -9.41 16.78 0.29
N LEU A 35 -8.85 17.99 0.28
CA LEU A 35 -7.43 18.20 -0.02
C LEU A 35 -6.52 17.46 0.97
N ILE A 36 -6.81 17.57 2.27
CA ILE A 36 -6.06 16.87 3.32
C ILE A 36 -6.20 15.35 3.14
N PHE A 37 -7.40 14.87 2.85
CA PHE A 37 -7.66 13.45 2.65
C PHE A 37 -6.87 12.90 1.47
N TRP A 38 -6.92 13.58 0.31
CA TRP A 38 -6.15 13.21 -0.86
C TRP A 38 -4.64 13.28 -0.60
N ALA A 39 -4.14 14.34 0.03
CA ALA A 39 -2.72 14.47 0.36
C ALA A 39 -2.24 13.36 1.31
N GLY A 40 -3.05 13.01 2.32
CA GLY A 40 -2.78 11.90 3.24
C GLY A 40 -2.79 10.56 2.52
N SER A 41 -3.81 10.29 1.70
CA SER A 41 -3.91 9.05 0.93
C SER A 41 -2.77 8.89 -0.08
N PHE A 42 -2.40 9.94 -0.82
CA PHE A 42 -1.26 9.89 -1.74
C PHE A 42 0.07 9.75 -1.01
N GLY A 43 0.27 10.48 0.09
CA GLY A 43 1.47 10.38 0.92
C GLY A 43 1.65 8.98 1.49
N LEU A 44 0.57 8.35 1.96
CA LEU A 44 0.59 6.96 2.40
C LEU A 44 0.90 6.04 1.23
N ALA A 45 0.12 6.07 0.14
CA ALA A 45 0.30 5.21 -1.03
C ALA A 45 1.72 5.29 -1.63
N THR A 46 2.32 6.49 -1.69
CA THR A 46 3.69 6.67 -2.22
C THR A 46 4.76 6.29 -1.20
N SER A 47 4.48 6.42 0.10
CA SER A 47 5.37 5.88 1.14
C SER A 47 5.42 4.34 1.16
N GLU A 48 4.44 3.68 0.53
CA GLU A 48 4.40 2.23 0.34
C GLU A 48 5.41 1.74 -0.70
N VAL A 49 5.73 2.57 -1.70
CA VAL A 49 6.71 2.27 -2.76
C VAL A 49 8.11 2.76 -2.33
N LYS A 50 8.53 2.47 -1.09
CA LYS A 50 9.84 2.93 -0.60
C LYS A 50 10.97 2.02 -1.12
N PRO A 51 12.09 2.59 -1.62
CA PRO A 51 13.29 1.82 -1.99
C PRO A 51 13.90 1.03 -0.81
N ALA A 52 13.55 1.38 0.44
CA ALA A 52 13.93 0.62 1.62
C ALA A 52 13.36 -0.81 1.63
N GLY A 53 12.17 -1.00 1.07
CA GLY A 53 11.55 -2.33 0.99
C GLY A 53 12.28 -3.26 0.04
N TYR A 54 12.71 -2.76 -1.11
CA TYR A 54 13.58 -3.49 -2.04
C TYR A 54 14.91 -3.89 -1.38
N LYS A 55 15.52 -3.00 -0.58
CA LYS A 55 16.73 -3.32 0.20
C LYS A 55 16.49 -4.38 1.27
N GLU A 56 15.31 -4.44 1.89
CA GLU A 56 14.98 -5.51 2.83
C GLU A 56 14.78 -6.85 2.12
N ILE A 57 14.10 -6.86 0.98
CA ILE A 57 13.90 -8.06 0.15
C ILE A 57 15.25 -8.60 -0.33
N GLU A 58 16.17 -7.73 -0.76
CA GLU A 58 17.52 -8.13 -1.17
C GLU A 58 18.29 -8.84 -0.05
N LYS A 59 18.11 -8.43 1.21
CA LYS A 59 18.71 -9.12 2.38
C LYS A 59 18.07 -10.47 2.69
N MET A 60 16.82 -10.69 2.28
CA MET A 60 16.10 -11.96 2.50
C MET A 60 16.36 -12.96 1.38
N LYS A 61 16.78 -12.48 0.20
CA LYS A 61 17.05 -13.30 -0.98
C LYS A 61 18.16 -14.31 -0.73
N GLY A 62 17.98 -15.55 -1.16
CA GLY A 62 18.92 -16.65 -1.02
C GLY A 62 18.90 -17.32 0.36
N ALA A 63 18.11 -16.82 1.31
CA ALA A 63 18.04 -17.39 2.66
C ALA A 63 17.14 -18.64 2.73
N PHE A 64 16.04 -18.66 1.98
CA PHE A 64 15.07 -19.75 1.98
C PHE A 64 14.40 -19.87 0.61
N SER A 65 14.38 -21.09 0.04
CA SER A 65 13.81 -21.34 -1.30
C SER A 65 12.34 -20.91 -1.43
N ASP A 66 11.52 -21.12 -0.40
CA ASP A 66 10.11 -20.73 -0.43
C ASP A 66 9.91 -19.21 -0.42
N THR A 67 10.79 -18.49 0.31
CA THR A 67 10.79 -17.03 0.31
C THR A 67 11.29 -16.48 -1.02
N ASP A 68 12.30 -17.11 -1.62
CA ASP A 68 12.85 -16.70 -2.92
C ASP A 68 11.83 -16.82 -4.05
N LYS A 69 10.99 -17.85 -4.04
CA LYS A 69 9.87 -17.98 -5.00
C LYS A 69 8.91 -16.80 -4.92
N LEU A 70 8.53 -16.39 -3.71
CA LEU A 70 7.65 -15.24 -3.51
C LEU A 70 8.29 -13.93 -3.96
N ILE A 71 9.61 -13.80 -3.80
CA ILE A 71 10.38 -12.65 -4.29
C ILE A 71 10.37 -12.62 -5.82
N GLU A 72 10.63 -13.74 -6.48
CA GLU A 72 10.63 -13.84 -7.95
C GLU A 72 9.25 -13.55 -8.55
N GLU A 73 8.18 -14.05 -7.92
CA GLU A 73 6.79 -13.79 -8.34
C GLU A 73 6.38 -12.33 -8.19
N SER A 74 6.99 -11.60 -7.25
CA SER A 74 6.65 -10.21 -6.93
C SER A 74 7.52 -9.19 -7.67
N MET A 75 8.53 -9.61 -8.44
CA MET A 75 9.35 -8.70 -9.24
C MET A 75 8.72 -8.44 -10.62
N PRO A 76 8.91 -7.26 -11.23
CA PRO A 76 9.84 -6.18 -10.86
C PRO A 76 9.28 -5.13 -9.88
N GLU A 77 7.97 -5.09 -9.67
CA GLU A 77 7.30 -4.12 -8.79
C GLU A 77 6.75 -4.81 -7.54
N VAL A 78 7.38 -4.54 -6.39
CA VAL A 78 6.95 -5.09 -5.11
C VAL A 78 6.11 -4.06 -4.35
N SER A 79 4.83 -4.33 -4.20
CA SER A 79 3.91 -3.59 -3.33
C SER A 79 4.17 -3.89 -1.85
N ILE A 80 3.60 -3.08 -0.94
CA ILE A 80 3.63 -3.37 0.50
C ILE A 80 3.02 -4.73 0.82
N TYR A 81 1.95 -5.11 0.11
CA TYR A 81 1.27 -6.37 0.39
C TYR A 81 2.21 -7.56 0.13
N GLU A 82 2.85 -7.57 -1.03
CA GLU A 82 3.84 -8.59 -1.38
C GLU A 82 5.02 -8.56 -0.40
N MET A 83 5.48 -7.38 0.01
CA MET A 83 6.54 -7.24 1.01
C MET A 83 6.17 -7.85 2.37
N VAL A 84 4.92 -7.68 2.83
CA VAL A 84 4.42 -8.31 4.05
C VAL A 84 4.38 -9.83 3.91
N VAL A 85 3.96 -10.34 2.74
CA VAL A 85 3.91 -11.78 2.46
C VAL A 85 5.30 -12.40 2.43
N ILE A 86 6.26 -11.77 1.73
CA ILE A 86 7.67 -12.18 1.66
C ILE A 86 8.27 -12.20 3.08
N LYS A 87 8.09 -11.13 3.85
CA LYS A 87 8.62 -11.01 5.22
C LYS A 87 8.02 -12.05 6.17
N LYS A 88 6.72 -12.34 6.02
CA LYS A 88 6.06 -13.40 6.79
C LYS A 88 6.67 -14.78 6.47
N SER A 89 6.87 -15.10 5.19
CA SER A 89 7.52 -16.35 4.77
C SER A 89 8.92 -16.48 5.37
N TYR A 90 9.74 -15.42 5.26
CA TYR A 90 11.09 -15.38 5.82
C TYR A 90 11.09 -15.67 7.33
N ASN A 91 10.24 -14.99 8.10
CA ASN A 91 10.18 -15.16 9.56
C ASN A 91 9.73 -16.57 9.97
N VAL A 92 8.76 -17.15 9.25
CA VAL A 92 8.30 -18.52 9.52
C VAL A 92 9.41 -19.53 9.26
N ASN A 93 10.13 -19.40 8.14
CA ASN A 93 11.20 -20.31 7.78
C ASN A 93 12.43 -20.17 8.69
N LYS A 94 12.74 -18.93 9.11
CA LYS A 94 13.76 -18.66 10.12
C LYS A 94 13.42 -19.33 11.45
N SER A 95 12.20 -19.14 11.96
CA SER A 95 11.76 -19.75 13.22
C SER A 95 11.79 -21.29 13.17
N LYS A 96 11.44 -21.91 12.04
CA LYS A 96 11.53 -23.37 11.87
C LYS A 96 12.96 -23.89 11.91
N ASN A 97 13.92 -23.15 11.37
CA ASN A 97 15.33 -23.53 11.38
C ASN A 97 16.01 -23.30 12.74
N GLU A 98 15.54 -22.32 13.53
CA GLU A 98 16.06 -22.07 14.89
C GLU A 98 15.54 -23.08 15.93
N GLN A 99 14.48 -23.83 15.63
CA GLN A 99 13.92 -24.89 16.48
C GLN A 99 14.47 -26.29 16.15
N LYS A 100 15.42 -26.40 15.23
CA LYS A 100 15.98 -27.67 14.74
C LYS A 100 17.44 -27.80 15.17
#